data_AF-A0A954LTN7-F1
#
_entry.id   AF-A0A954LTN7-F1
#
_cell.length_a   1.000
_cell.length_b   1.000
_cell.length_c   1.000
_cell.angle_alpha   90.00
_cell.angle_beta   90.00
_cell.angle_gamma   90.00
#
_symmetry.space_group_name_H-M   'P 1'
#
loop_
_entity.id
_entity.type
_entity.pdbx_description
1 polymer ?
#
loop_
_entity_poly.entity_id
_entity_poly.type
_entity_poly.pdbx_seq_one_letter_code
_entity_poly.pdbx_strand_id
1 'polypeptide(L)'
;MRRTLLIGFAVMVGLASLLPNVIIAQNDGDGSAASNKEYRGPLPPHFGKLGMSDAQKEKVYSLQEAYEEQIEKLRKQIEQVETKRDAEIATLLTPGQKLRLKELLDEAAQEAAAQSDSDRPTPPTAE
;
A
#
# COMPACT_ATOMS: atom_id res chain seq x y z
N MET A 1 34.66 -37.57 2.04
CA MET A 1 35.86 -36.85 1.56
C MET A 1 35.62 -35.35 1.72
N ARG A 2 36.47 -34.68 2.49
CA ARG A 2 36.41 -33.25 2.81
C ARG A 2 36.96 -32.44 1.64
N ARG A 3 36.29 -31.35 1.26
CA ARG A 3 36.91 -30.24 0.52
C ARG A 3 36.54 -28.92 1.19
N THR A 4 37.38 -28.57 2.14
CA THR A 4 37.56 -27.22 2.67
C THR A 4 38.19 -26.36 1.57
N LEU A 5 37.69 -25.16 1.31
CA LEU A 5 38.56 -24.05 0.94
C LEU A 5 37.98 -22.71 1.42
N LEU A 6 38.69 -22.15 2.39
CA LEU A 6 38.60 -20.79 2.92
C LEU A 6 39.31 -19.83 1.98
N ILE A 7 38.63 -18.77 1.55
CA ILE A 7 39.17 -17.45 1.15
C ILE A 7 38.00 -16.48 1.40
N GLY A 8 37.99 -15.51 2.32
CA GLY A 8 39.08 -14.64 2.76
C GLY A 8 39.00 -13.31 2.01
N PHE A 9 38.09 -12.40 2.38
CA PHE A 9 38.27 -10.99 2.06
C PHE A 9 37.71 -10.10 3.17
N ALA A 10 38.65 -9.58 3.95
CA ALA A 10 38.45 -8.50 4.89
C ALA A 10 38.25 -7.18 4.13
N VAL A 11 37.26 -6.38 4.52
CA VAL A 11 37.32 -4.92 4.33
C VAL A 11 36.82 -4.29 5.62
N MET A 12 37.79 -4.01 6.49
CA MET A 12 37.70 -3.08 7.60
C MET A 12 38.32 -1.79 7.08
N VAL A 13 37.50 -0.81 6.69
CA VAL A 13 37.94 0.56 6.46
C VAL A 13 36.98 1.47 7.20
N GLY A 14 37.43 1.90 8.38
CA GLY A 14 36.88 3.06 9.06
C GLY A 14 37.25 4.33 8.29
N LEU A 15 36.29 5.23 8.19
CA LEU A 15 36.55 6.64 7.98
C LEU A 15 35.57 7.43 8.84
N ALA A 16 36.01 7.74 10.05
CA ALA A 16 35.45 8.80 10.87
C ALA A 16 35.62 10.11 10.10
N SER A 17 34.56 10.54 9.41
CA SER A 17 34.53 11.85 8.76
C SER A 17 33.97 12.87 9.75
N LEU A 18 34.79 13.89 9.98
CA LEU A 18 34.56 15.02 10.85
C LEU A 18 33.31 15.80 10.43
N LEU A 19 32.53 16.22 11.42
CA LEU A 19 31.44 17.18 11.29
C LEU A 19 31.98 18.57 10.89
N PRO A 20 31.38 19.27 9.91
CA PRO A 20 31.44 20.72 9.84
C PRO A 20 30.09 21.36 10.18
N ASN A 21 30.11 22.20 11.20
CA ASN A 21 29.28 23.37 11.53
C ASN A 21 27.92 23.53 10.82
N VAL A 22 26.85 23.38 11.60
CA VAL A 22 25.53 23.96 11.29
C VAL A 22 25.62 25.48 11.42
N ILE A 23 25.45 26.18 10.29
CA ILE A 23 25.14 27.61 10.25
C ILE A 23 23.64 27.75 10.54
N ILE A 24 23.29 28.39 11.65
CA ILE A 24 21.94 28.89 11.89
C ILE A 24 21.84 30.23 11.16
N ALA A 25 21.25 30.23 9.97
CA ALA A 25 20.79 31.43 9.29
C ALA A 25 19.28 31.55 9.53
N GLN A 26 18.89 32.63 10.23
CA GLN A 26 17.50 33.08 10.35
C GLN A 26 17.00 33.49 8.96
N ASN A 27 15.80 33.04 8.58
CA ASN A 27 15.02 33.67 7.52
C ASN A 27 13.56 33.77 7.98
N ASP A 28 13.17 34.98 8.35
CA ASP A 28 11.80 35.40 8.65
C ASP A 28 11.09 35.88 7.38
N GLY A 29 9.79 35.57 7.25
CA GLY A 29 8.80 36.27 6.40
C GLY A 29 8.76 35.86 4.93
N ASP A 30 7.76 35.07 4.48
CA ASP A 30 6.41 35.48 4.06
C ASP A 30 6.31 35.64 2.52
N GLY A 31 5.24 35.09 1.90
CA GLY A 31 4.86 35.44 0.52
C GLY A 31 4.51 34.31 -0.45
N SER A 32 3.50 33.51 -0.10
CA SER A 32 2.57 32.73 -0.95
C SER A 32 2.55 32.97 -2.48
N ALA A 33 2.56 31.88 -3.27
CA ALA A 33 1.44 31.45 -4.14
C ALA A 33 1.88 30.73 -5.44
N ALA A 34 1.92 29.40 -5.40
CA ALA A 34 1.43 28.49 -6.45
C ALA A 34 1.63 27.04 -5.98
N SER A 35 1.02 26.65 -4.85
CA SER A 35 1.00 25.23 -4.50
C SER A 35 0.01 24.53 -5.43
N ASN A 36 0.58 23.72 -6.32
CA ASN A 36 -0.13 22.62 -6.96
C ASN A 36 -0.88 21.88 -5.84
N LYS A 37 -2.21 22.04 -5.75
CA LYS A 37 -3.03 21.31 -4.78
C LYS A 37 -3.10 19.86 -5.27
N GLU A 38 -2.02 19.11 -5.03
CA GLU A 38 -2.13 17.67 -4.93
C GLU A 38 -3.27 17.38 -3.95
N TYR A 39 -4.19 16.53 -4.39
CA TYR A 39 -5.34 16.14 -3.61
C TYR A 39 -4.84 15.40 -2.36
N ARG A 40 -4.79 16.11 -1.23
CA ARG A 40 -4.40 15.54 0.07
C ARG A 40 -5.62 14.85 0.65
N GLY A 41 -5.46 13.58 1.03
CA GLY A 41 -6.53 12.78 1.63
C GLY A 41 -7.13 13.42 2.89
N PRO A 42 -8.28 12.92 3.38
CA PRO A 42 -8.90 13.48 4.57
C PRO A 42 -8.00 13.30 5.80
N LEU A 43 -8.11 14.24 6.74
CA LEU A 43 -7.58 14.02 8.08
C LEU A 43 -8.13 12.71 8.66
N PRO A 44 -7.36 12.00 9.50
CA PRO A 44 -7.86 10.82 10.17
C PRO A 44 -9.17 11.12 10.93
N PRO A 45 -10.06 10.12 11.08
CA PRO A 45 -11.33 10.30 11.74
C PRO A 45 -11.19 11.01 13.10
N HIS A 46 -12.06 11.99 13.37
CA HIS A 46 -12.07 12.82 14.58
C HIS A 46 -10.92 13.82 14.76
N PHE A 47 -9.81 13.74 14.00
CA PHE A 47 -8.68 14.67 14.16
C PHE A 47 -9.05 16.12 13.84
N GLY A 48 -10.00 16.32 12.92
CA GLY A 48 -10.54 17.65 12.61
C GLY A 48 -11.21 18.37 13.79
N LYS A 49 -11.61 17.64 14.84
CA LYS A 49 -12.26 18.20 16.03
C LYS A 49 -11.28 18.66 17.12
N LEU A 50 -9.98 18.41 16.94
CA LEU A 50 -8.95 18.67 17.96
C LEU A 50 -8.37 20.09 17.92
N GLY A 51 -8.86 20.96 17.03
CA GLY A 51 -8.34 22.32 16.91
C GLY A 51 -6.87 22.39 16.49
N MET A 52 -6.41 21.44 15.66
CA MET A 52 -5.02 21.38 15.21
C MET A 52 -4.63 22.61 14.39
N SER A 53 -3.40 23.09 14.57
CA SER A 53 -2.84 24.15 13.74
C SER A 53 -2.59 23.66 12.31
N ASP A 54 -2.50 24.59 11.37
CA ASP A 54 -2.29 24.23 9.96
C ASP A 54 -0.92 23.57 9.74
N ALA A 55 0.11 23.99 10.49
CA ALA A 55 1.42 23.33 10.48
C ALA A 55 1.35 21.88 10.99
N GLN A 56 0.49 21.57 11.97
CA GLN A 56 0.29 20.20 12.43
C GLN A 56 -0.44 19.36 11.37
N LYS A 57 -1.48 19.91 10.74
CA LYS A 57 -2.21 19.23 9.65
C LYS A 57 -1.29 18.93 8.48
N GLU A 58 -0.43 19.88 8.10
CA GLU A 58 0.54 19.68 7.02
C GLU A 58 1.46 18.48 7.30
N LYS A 59 1.99 18.39 8.52
CA LYS A 59 2.80 17.23 8.94
C LYS A 59 2.02 15.92 8.90
N VAL A 60 0.74 15.93 9.28
CA VAL A 60 -0.11 14.74 9.19
C VAL A 60 -0.27 14.30 7.73
N TYR A 61 -0.53 15.23 6.81
CA TYR A 61 -0.66 14.89 5.39
C TYR A 61 0.65 14.34 4.81
N SER A 62 1.80 14.94 5.12
CA SER A 62 3.10 14.42 4.68
C SER A 62 3.38 13.01 5.23
N LEU A 63 2.98 12.74 6.48
CA LEU A 63 3.09 11.39 7.06
C LEU A 63 2.16 10.41 6.34
N GLN A 64 0.91 10.78 6.09
CA GLN A 64 -0.03 9.92 5.37
C GLN A 64 0.51 9.54 4.00
N GLU A 65 1.02 10.49 3.23
CA GLU A 65 1.62 10.23 1.92
C GLU A 65 2.82 9.29 2.01
N ALA A 66 3.76 9.57 2.90
CA ALA A 66 4.97 8.75 3.08
C ALA A 66 4.65 7.30 3.51
N TYR A 67 3.60 7.11 4.30
CA TYR A 67 3.17 5.78 4.71
C TYR A 67 2.27 5.09 3.67
N GLU A 68 1.48 5.83 2.88
CA GLU A 68 0.63 5.23 1.84
C GLU A 68 1.48 4.49 0.80
N GLU A 69 2.61 5.06 0.37
CA GLU A 69 3.53 4.39 -0.57
C GLU A 69 4.06 3.07 0.01
N GLN A 70 4.42 3.05 1.29
CA GLN A 70 4.89 1.84 1.97
C GLN A 70 3.78 0.81 2.12
N ILE A 71 2.57 1.26 2.46
CA ILE A 71 1.38 0.41 2.59
C ILE A 71 1.05 -0.24 1.24
N GLU A 72 1.05 0.52 0.15
CA GLU A 72 0.80 0.02 -1.19
C GLU A 72 1.83 -1.01 -1.63
N LYS A 73 3.10 -0.79 -1.30
CA LYS A 73 4.16 -1.77 -1.53
C LYS A 73 3.91 -3.06 -0.75
N LEU A 74 3.54 -2.96 0.53
CA LEU A 74 3.24 -4.13 1.37
C LEU A 74 2.00 -4.88 0.88
N ARG A 75 0.95 -4.17 0.46
CA ARG A 75 -0.25 -4.78 -0.15
C ARG A 75 0.09 -5.61 -1.38
N LYS A 76 0.94 -5.08 -2.29
CA LYS A 76 1.42 -5.83 -3.45
C LYS A 76 2.23 -7.08 -3.06
N GLN A 77 3.05 -6.99 -2.01
CA GLN A 77 3.79 -8.14 -1.51
C GLN A 77 2.86 -9.21 -0.92
N ILE A 78 1.82 -8.79 -0.21
CA ILE A 78 0.79 -9.70 0.31
C ILE A 78 0.07 -10.40 -0.85
N GLU A 79 -0.41 -9.65 -1.84
CA GLU A 79 -1.09 -10.19 -3.03
C GLU A 79 -0.22 -11.22 -3.77
N GLN A 80 1.08 -10.95 -3.93
CA GLN A 80 2.02 -11.88 -4.54
C GLN A 80 2.15 -13.19 -3.75
N VAL A 81 2.23 -13.11 -2.42
CA VAL A 81 2.36 -14.28 -1.56
C VAL A 81 1.06 -15.08 -1.53
N GLU A 82 -0.10 -14.41 -1.48
CA GLU A 82 -1.41 -15.04 -1.55
C GLU A 82 -1.61 -15.78 -2.88
N THR A 83 -1.31 -15.12 -4.00
CA THR A 83 -1.37 -15.74 -5.33
C THR A 83 -0.47 -16.98 -5.41
N LYS A 84 0.74 -16.90 -4.87
CA LYS A 84 1.67 -18.02 -4.85
C LYS A 84 1.14 -19.17 -4.00
N ARG A 85 0.69 -18.88 -2.78
CA ARG A 85 0.08 -19.87 -1.87
C ARG A 85 -1.08 -20.58 -2.55
N ASP A 86 -1.97 -19.83 -3.18
CA ASP A 86 -3.19 -20.37 -3.77
C ASP A 86 -2.89 -21.22 -5.02
N ALA A 87 -1.89 -20.82 -5.81
CA ALA A 87 -1.36 -21.64 -6.89
C ALA A 87 -0.78 -22.97 -6.37
N GLU A 88 0.02 -22.93 -5.30
CA GLU A 88 0.57 -24.12 -4.65
C GLU A 88 -0.53 -25.04 -4.12
N ILE A 89 -1.56 -24.49 -3.44
CA ILE A 89 -2.72 -25.25 -2.99
C ILE A 89 -3.43 -25.93 -4.17
N ALA A 90 -3.62 -25.21 -5.28
CA ALA A 90 -4.27 -25.76 -6.47
C ALA A 90 -3.47 -26.93 -7.08
N THR A 91 -2.15 -27.00 -6.90
CA THR A 91 -1.35 -28.15 -7.36
C THR A 91 -1.67 -29.44 -6.63
N LEU A 92 -2.19 -29.37 -5.39
CA LEU A 92 -2.55 -30.52 -4.58
C LEU A 92 -3.85 -31.20 -5.03
N LEU A 93 -4.65 -30.52 -5.87
CA LEU A 93 -5.91 -31.04 -6.36
C LEU A 93 -5.71 -32.04 -7.50
N THR A 94 -6.48 -33.12 -7.47
CA THR A 94 -6.61 -34.06 -8.60
C THR A 94 -7.31 -33.38 -9.80
N PRO A 95 -7.15 -33.90 -11.03
CA PRO A 95 -7.82 -33.34 -12.21
C PRO A 95 -9.35 -33.22 -12.05
N GLY A 96 -9.99 -34.24 -11.46
CA GLY A 96 -11.43 -34.20 -11.19
C GLY A 96 -11.83 -33.12 -10.18
N GLN A 97 -11.03 -32.93 -9.12
CA GLN A 97 -11.26 -31.86 -8.14
C GLN A 97 -11.07 -30.46 -8.75
N LYS A 98 -10.10 -30.28 -9.66
CA LYS A 98 -9.91 -29.01 -10.38
C LYS A 98 -11.10 -28.68 -11.27
N LEU A 99 -11.64 -29.68 -11.97
CA LEU A 99 -12.84 -29.51 -12.78
C LEU A 99 -14.03 -29.10 -11.90
N ARG A 100 -14.25 -29.80 -10.79
CA ARG A 100 -15.34 -29.46 -9.87
C ARG A 100 -15.17 -28.07 -9.24
N LEU A 101 -13.94 -27.67 -8.89
CA LEU A 101 -13.66 -26.33 -8.39
C LEU A 101 -14.00 -25.27 -9.44
N LYS A 102 -13.67 -25.49 -10.71
CA LYS A 102 -14.02 -24.58 -11.81
C LYS A 102 -15.54 -24.40 -11.92
N GLU A 103 -16.30 -25.49 -11.91
CA GLU A 103 -17.76 -25.44 -11.97
C GLU A 103 -18.35 -24.61 -10.82
N LEU A 104 -17.88 -24.83 -9.59
CA LEU A 104 -18.32 -24.08 -8.42
C LEU A 104 -18.03 -22.58 -8.53
N LEU A 105 -16.87 -22.20 -9.08
CA LEU A 105 -16.52 -20.79 -9.30
C LEU A 105 -17.40 -20.16 -10.38
N ASP A 106 -17.68 -20.89 -11.46
CA ASP A 106 -18.54 -20.42 -12.56
C ASP A 106 -20.01 -20.29 -12.11
N GLU A 107 -20.50 -21.19 -11.24
CA GLU A 107 -21.82 -21.11 -10.59
C GLU A 107 -21.90 -19.86 -9.68
N ALA A 108 -20.93 -19.67 -8.79
CA ALA A 108 -20.90 -18.52 -7.87
C ALA A 108 -20.85 -17.16 -8.61
N ALA A 109 -20.12 -17.10 -9.73
CA ALA A 109 -20.09 -15.89 -10.55
C ALA A 109 -21.45 -15.56 -11.19
N GLN A 110 -22.21 -16.58 -11.62
CA GLN A 110 -23.55 -16.40 -12.16
C GLN A 110 -24.55 -15.95 -11.09
N GLU A 111 -24.47 -16.52 -9.88
CA GLU A 111 -25.31 -16.11 -8.77
C GLU A 111 -25.05 -14.65 -8.36
N ALA A 112 -23.79 -14.24 -8.28
CA ALA A 112 -23.42 -12.85 -7.99
C ALA A 112 -23.94 -11.88 -9.06
N ALA A 113 -23.86 -12.27 -10.35
CA ALA A 113 -24.40 -11.47 -11.45
C ALA A 113 -25.93 -11.33 -11.36
N ALA A 114 -26.65 -12.43 -11.11
CA ALA A 114 -28.10 -12.43 -10.99
C ALA A 114 -28.60 -11.59 -9.79
N GLN A 115 -27.88 -11.63 -8.66
CA GLN A 115 -28.18 -10.79 -7.50
C GLN A 115 -28.03 -9.29 -7.83
N SER A 116 -26.95 -8.92 -8.52
CA SER A 116 -26.70 -7.53 -8.91
C SER A 116 -27.76 -6.95 -9.87
N ASP A 117 -28.36 -7.79 -10.72
CA ASP A 117 -29.46 -7.38 -11.61
C ASP A 117 -30.80 -7.25 -10.87
N SER A 118 -31.05 -8.05 -9.83
CA SER A 118 -32.27 -7.97 -9.02
C SER A 118 -32.31 -6.75 -8.10
N ASP A 119 -31.15 -6.29 -7.63
CA ASP A 119 -31.02 -5.08 -6.78
C ASP A 119 -31.02 -3.77 -7.58
N ARG A 120 -31.23 -3.83 -8.91
CA ARG A 120 -31.30 -2.65 -9.76
C ARG A 120 -32.63 -1.92 -9.49
N PRO A 121 -32.62 -0.67 -8.95
CA PRO A 121 -33.85 0.05 -8.66
C PRO A 121 -34.64 0.25 -9.96
N THR A 122 -35.90 -0.18 -9.98
CA THR A 122 -36.79 0.05 -11.11
C THR A 122 -36.92 1.55 -11.34
N PRO A 123 -36.73 2.04 -12.59
CA PRO A 123 -36.88 3.46 -12.89
C PRO A 123 -38.27 3.94 -12.44
N PRO A 124 -38.38 5.15 -11.87
CA PRO A 124 -39.65 5.67 -11.41
C PRO A 124 -40.64 5.64 -12.56
N THR A 125 -41.73 4.90 -12.40
CA THR A 125 -42.83 4.87 -13.35
C THR A 125 -43.37 6.29 -13.43
N ALA A 126 -43.15 6.95 -14.57
CA ALA A 126 -43.73 8.25 -14.86
C ALA A 126 -45.23 8.03 -15.12
N GLU A 127 -46.03 8.12 -14.06
CA GLU A 127 -47.48 8.32 -14.13
C GLU A 127 -47.83 9.81 -14.11
#